data_AF-T1BGZ0-F1
#
_entry.id   AF-T1BGZ0-F1
#
_cell.length_a   1.000
_cell.length_b   1.000
_cell.length_c   1.000
_cell.angle_alpha   90.00
_cell.angle_beta   90.00
_cell.angle_gamma   90.00
#
_symmetry.space_group_name_H-M   'P 1'
#
loop_
_entity.id
_entity.type
_entity.pdbx_description
1 polymer ?
#
loop_
_entity_poly.entity_id
_entity_poly.type
_entity_poly.pdbx_seq_one_letter_code
_entity_poly.pdbx_strand_id
1 'polypeptide(L)' 'FAVGDGAINFIDEHDEVMVEGIGGRMGRSYGDIPGVRYKVIQVNGISLDELVRGRKEKAQR' A
#
# COMPACT_ATOMS: atom_id res chain seq x y z
N PHE A 1 -3.82 0.20 4.75
CA PHE A 1 -2.47 0.22 5.33
C PHE A 1 -1.43 0.27 4.24
N ALA A 2 -0.50 1.22 4.26
CA ALA A 2 0.64 1.23 3.33
C ALA A 2 1.76 0.39 3.94
N VAL A 3 2.21 -0.64 3.22
CA VAL A 3 3.30 -1.52 3.65
C VAL A 3 4.63 -0.98 3.17
N GLY A 4 5.61 -0.88 4.07
CA GLY A 4 6.95 -0.36 3.78
C GLY A 4 7.26 0.92 4.54
N ASP A 5 8.53 1.14 4.86
CA ASP A 5 8.97 2.38 5.51
C ASP A 5 8.83 3.55 4.53
N GLY A 6 8.26 4.67 5.02
CA GLY A 6 7.97 5.84 4.18
C GLY A 6 6.97 5.61 3.04
N ALA A 7 6.30 4.45 2.97
CA ALA A 7 5.40 4.09 1.86
C ALA A 7 4.25 5.10 1.65
N ILE A 8 3.82 5.77 2.71
CA ILE A 8 2.77 6.79 2.67
C ILE A 8 3.18 8.02 1.85
N ASN A 9 4.47 8.32 1.75
CA ASN A 9 4.98 9.49 1.00
C ASN A 9 4.87 9.31 -0.51
N PHE A 10 4.58 8.10 -0.99
CA PHE A 10 4.37 7.82 -2.42
C PHE A 10 2.88 7.87 -2.82
N ILE A 11 1.98 8.06 -1.86
CA ILE A 11 0.54 8.08 -2.06
C ILE A 11 0.07 9.52 -1.87
N ASP A 12 -0.42 10.12 -2.94
CA ASP A 12 -0.98 11.47 -2.94
C ASP A 12 -2.51 11.41 -2.92
N GLU A 13 -3.14 12.53 -2.54
CA GLU A 13 -4.57 12.70 -2.70
C GLU A 13 -4.93 12.59 -4.19
N HIS A 14 -6.01 11.85 -4.50
CA HIS A 14 -6.49 11.52 -5.85
C HIS A 14 -5.73 10.43 -6.63
N ASP A 15 -4.73 9.77 -6.05
CA ASP A 15 -4.13 8.60 -6.70
C ASP A 15 -5.09 7.40 -6.77
N GLU A 16 -4.96 6.63 -7.85
CA GLU A 16 -5.59 5.32 -7.95
C GLU A 16 -4.73 4.28 -7.23
N VAL A 17 -5.29 3.65 -6.20
CA VAL A 17 -4.62 2.63 -5.41
C VAL A 17 -5.28 1.28 -5.55
N MET A 18 -4.47 0.23 -5.70
CA MET A 18 -4.95 -1.15 -5.62
C MET A 18 -4.69 -1.70 -4.22
N VAL A 19 -5.72 -2.30 -3.63
CA VAL A 19 -5.68 -2.86 -2.28
C VAL A 19 -5.95 -4.35 -2.28
N GLU A 20 -5.31 -5.07 -1.36
CA GLU A 20 -5.58 -6.47 -1.10
C GLU A 20 -5.85 -6.72 0.38
N GLY A 21 -6.43 -7.88 0.70
CA GLY A 21 -6.63 -8.29 2.09
C GLY A 21 -5.29 -8.42 2.81
N ILE A 22 -5.20 -7.90 4.03
CA ILE A 22 -3.96 -7.95 4.83
C ILE A 22 -3.61 -9.36 5.33
N GLY A 23 -4.45 -10.37 5.06
CA GLY A 23 -4.20 -11.76 5.44
C GLY A 23 -4.57 -12.09 6.89
N GLY A 24 -5.40 -11.27 7.54
CA GLY A 24 -5.89 -11.57 8.88
C GLY A 24 -6.82 -12.79 8.92
N ARG A 25 -6.86 -13.45 10.08
CA ARG A 25 -7.62 -14.70 10.29
C ARG A 25 -9.11 -14.47 9.97
N MET A 26 -9.68 -15.26 9.07
CA MET A 26 -11.05 -15.09 8.55
C MET A 26 -11.32 -13.68 7.96
N GLY A 27 -10.33 -13.07 7.29
CA GLY A 27 -10.46 -11.74 6.69
C GLY A 27 -10.56 -10.59 7.71
N ARG A 28 -10.17 -10.84 8.97
CA ARG A 28 -10.15 -9.82 10.02
C ARG A 28 -8.87 -8.98 9.96
N SER A 29 -8.69 -8.11 10.95
CA SER A 29 -7.43 -7.40 11.16
C SER A 29 -6.27 -8.37 11.37
N TYR A 30 -5.09 -7.96 10.93
CA TYR A 30 -3.85 -8.73 11.07
C TYR A 30 -3.00 -8.14 12.20
N GLY A 31 -2.54 -9.03 13.09
CA GLY A 31 -1.65 -8.67 14.19
C GLY A 31 -2.25 -7.66 15.17
N ASP A 32 -1.48 -6.61 15.40
CA ASP A 32 -1.68 -5.54 16.37
C ASP A 32 -2.41 -4.31 15.78
N ILE A 33 -2.86 -4.36 14.52
CA ILE A 33 -3.52 -3.24 13.86
C ILE A 33 -5.05 -3.42 13.92
N PRO A 34 -5.74 -2.87 14.94
CA PRO A 34 -7.18 -3.01 15.05
C PRO A 34 -7.90 -2.28 13.89
N GLY A 35 -8.95 -2.90 13.37
CA GLY A 35 -9.83 -2.27 12.38
C GLY A 35 -9.31 -2.23 10.93
N VAL A 36 -8.03 -2.53 10.68
CA VAL A 36 -7.48 -2.50 9.32
C VAL A 36 -7.47 -3.88 8.69
N ARG A 37 -8.24 -4.05 7.62
CA ARG A 37 -8.39 -5.33 6.90
C ARG A 37 -7.70 -5.36 5.53
N TYR A 38 -7.24 -4.22 5.05
CA TYR A 38 -6.69 -4.06 3.70
C TYR A 38 -5.35 -3.34 3.73
N LYS A 39 -4.46 -3.75 2.83
CA LYS A 39 -3.19 -3.10 2.56
C LYS A 39 -3.10 -2.67 1.10
N VAL A 40 -2.34 -1.62 0.84
CA VAL A 40 -2.08 -1.09 -0.51
C VAL A 40 -0.95 -1.91 -1.13
N ILE A 41 -1.13 -2.32 -2.39
CA ILE A 41 -0.12 -3.05 -3.17
C ILE A 41 0.41 -2.26 -4.37
N GLN A 42 -0.39 -1.33 -4.90
CA GLN A 42 -0.07 -0.60 -6.12
C GLN A 42 -0.60 0.82 -6.03
N VAL A 43 0.11 1.76 -6.63
CA VAL A 43 -0.27 3.17 -6.78
C VAL A 43 -0.06 3.55 -8.25
N ASN A 44 -1.09 4.04 -8.94
CA ASN A 44 -1.08 4.44 -10.36
C ASN A 44 -0.44 3.40 -11.30
N GLY A 45 -0.72 2.12 -11.08
CA GLY A 45 -0.17 1.02 -11.89
C GLY A 45 1.27 0.61 -11.54
N ILE A 46 1.89 1.19 -10.51
CA ILE A 46 3.25 0.84 -10.05
C ILE A 46 3.18 0.16 -8.68
N SER A 47 3.90 -0.94 -8.52
CA SER A 47 3.97 -1.67 -7.24
C SER A 47 4.55 -0.79 -6.13
N LEU A 48 3.87 -0.73 -4.99
CA LEU A 48 4.32 0.04 -3.83
C LEU A 48 5.66 -0.47 -3.30
N ASP A 49 5.92 -1.78 -3.35
CA ASP A 49 7.21 -2.37 -2.95
C ASP A 49 8.37 -1.86 -3.84
N GLU A 50 8.12 -1.68 -5.13
CA GLU A 50 9.12 -1.17 -6.08
C GLU A 50 9.38 0.32 -5.88
N LEU A 51 8.36 1.09 -5.48
CA LEU A 51 8.49 2.50 -5.09
C LEU A 51 9.30 2.65 -3.79
N VAL A 52 8.94 1.89 -2.75
CA VAL A 52 9.63 1.91 -1.46
C VAL A 52 11.10 1.48 -1.58
N ARG A 53 11.40 0.51 -2.47
CA ARG A 53 12.77 0.07 -2.75
C ARG A 53 13.53 0.97 -3.72
N GLY A 54 12.89 2.02 -4.27
CA GLY A 54 13.49 2.95 -5.22
C GLY A 54 13.86 2.32 -6.57
N ARG A 55 13.25 1.20 -6.93
CA ARG A 55 13.50 0.52 -8.23
C ARG A 55 12.72 1.14 -9.38
N LYS A 56 11.57 1.74 -9.04
CA LYS A 56 10.72 2.49 -9.96
C LYS A 56 10.38 3.82 -9.32
N GLU A 57 10.21 4.83 -10.15
CA GLU A 57 9.73 6.14 -9.73
C GLU A 57 8.26 6.28 -10.11
N LYS A 58 7.52 6.99 -9.27
CA LYS A 58 6.14 7.37 -9.59
C LYS A 58 6.18 8.31 -10.78
N ALA A 59 5.41 8.02 -11.82
CA ALA A 59 5.20 8.98 -12.90
C ALA A 59 4.44 10.18 -12.32
N GLN A 60 5.15 11.28 -12.03
CA GLN A 60 4.51 12.56 -11.73
C GLN A 60 3.86 13.06 -13.02
N ARG A 61 2.53 13.19 -13.00
CA ARG A 61 1.77 13.92 -14.01
C ARG A 61 1.45 15.30 -13.49
#